data_AF-A0A0C9TPY9-F1
#
_entry.id   AF-A0A0C9TPY9-F1
#
_cell.length_a   1.000
_cell.length_b   1.000
_cell.length_c   1.000
_cell.angle_alpha   90.00
_cell.angle_beta   90.00
_cell.angle_gamma   90.00
#
_symmetry.space_group_name_H-M   'P 1'
#
loop_
_entity.id
_entity.type
_entity.pdbx_description
1 polymer ?
#
loop_
_entity_poly.entity_id
_entity_poly.type
_entity_poly.pdbx_seq_one_letter_code
_entity_poly.pdbx_strand_id
1 'polypeptide(L)' 'IISAWRQYFMVLQAELAIAPGQISHTADIWLNDNRRPFLAMTAHWISEEPSTGTLKLKSVLLAFH' A
#
# COMPACT_ATOMS: atom_id res chain seq x y z
N ILE A 1 8.99 13.67 -9.06
CA ILE A 1 8.67 12.90 -7.83
C ILE A 1 7.18 13.03 -7.48
N ILE A 2 6.67 14.24 -7.20
CA ILE A 2 5.25 14.45 -6.82
C ILE A 2 4.25 13.99 -7.91
N SER A 3 4.51 14.26 -9.19
CA SER A 3 3.62 13.87 -10.29
C SER A 3 3.56 12.35 -10.50
N ALA A 4 4.70 11.68 -10.50
CA ALA A 4 4.78 10.22 -10.60
C ALA A 4 4.13 9.53 -9.40
N TRP A 5 4.33 10.07 -8.19
CA TRP A 5 3.68 9.57 -6.98
C TRP A 5 2.16 9.74 -7.03
N ARG A 6 1.66 10.87 -7.55
CA ARG A 6 0.23 11.11 -7.73
C ARG A 6 -0.40 10.08 -8.68
N GLN A 7 0.24 9.80 -9.81
CA GLN A 7 -0.26 8.78 -10.75
C GLN A 7 -0.27 7.40 -10.12
N TYR A 8 0.81 7.04 -9.42
CA TYR A 8 0.90 5.77 -8.69
C TYR A 8 -0.21 5.65 -7.63
N PHE A 9 -0.42 6.70 -6.85
CA PHE A 9 -1.44 6.73 -5.81
C PHE A 9 -2.86 6.59 -6.38
N MET A 10 -3.16 7.21 -7.52
CA MET A 10 -4.45 7.04 -8.20
C MET A 10 -4.71 5.59 -8.60
N VAL A 11 -3.70 4.89 -9.11
CA VAL A 11 -3.80 3.47 -9.47
C VAL A 11 -4.00 2.62 -8.22
N LEU A 12 -3.19 2.83 -7.17
CA LEU A 12 -3.30 2.10 -5.92
C LEU A 12 -4.68 2.30 -5.27
N GLN A 13 -5.19 3.53 -5.26
CA GLN A 13 -6.52 3.83 -4.71
C GLN A 13 -7.62 3.08 -5.48
N ALA A 14 -7.53 3.02 -6.82
CA ALA A 14 -8.47 2.27 -7.64
C ALA A 14 -8.39 0.76 -7.36
N GLU A 15 -7.18 0.20 -7.23
CA GLU A 15 -7.00 -1.22 -6.90
C GLU A 15 -7.58 -1.57 -5.52
N LEU A 16 -7.33 -0.75 -4.51
CA LEU A 16 -7.84 -0.97 -3.16
C LEU A 16 -9.37 -0.82 -3.09
N ALA A 17 -9.96 0.09 -3.87
CA ALA A 17 -11.41 0.30 -3.90
C ALA A 17 -12.19 -0.91 -4.41
N ILE A 18 -11.55 -1.77 -5.23
CA ILE A 18 -12.15 -2.98 -5.79
C ILE A 18 -11.61 -4.27 -5.17
N ALA A 19 -10.78 -4.17 -4.12
CA ALA A 19 -10.18 -5.33 -3.48
C ALA A 19 -11.26 -6.23 -2.88
N PRO A 20 -11.34 -7.53 -3.24
CA PRO A 20 -12.22 -8.46 -2.57
C PRO A 20 -11.82 -8.63 -1.10
N GLY A 21 -12.78 -8.44 -0.20
CA GLY A 21 -12.60 -8.66 1.24
C GLY A 21 -12.00 -7.47 1.99
N GLN A 22 -11.29 -7.77 3.09
CA GLN A 22 -10.71 -6.74 3.95
C GLN A 22 -9.30 -6.37 3.52
N ILE A 23 -8.99 -5.07 3.61
CA ILE A 23 -7.64 -4.55 3.51
C ILE A 23 -7.07 -4.50 4.93
N SER A 24 -5.95 -5.17 5.16
CA SER A 24 -5.20 -5.05 6.41
C SER A 24 -3.99 -4.16 6.22
N HIS A 25 -3.53 -3.52 7.29
CA HIS A 25 -2.30 -2.73 7.25
C HIS A 25 -1.51 -2.90 8.55
N THR A 26 -0.19 -2.82 8.42
CA THR A 26 0.74 -2.65 9.54
C THR A 26 1.40 -1.28 9.40
N ALA A 27 1.64 -0.62 10.52
CA ALA A 27 2.34 0.65 10.57
C ALA A 27 3.48 0.56 11.56
N ASP A 28 4.70 0.79 11.06
CA ASP A 28 5.91 0.90 11.84
C ASP A 28 6.22 2.38 12.01
N ILE A 29 6.32 2.83 13.26
CA ILE A 29 6.68 4.20 13.62
C ILE A 29 7.93 4.11 14.49
N TRP A 30 9.00 4.79 14.07
CA TRP A 30 10.25 4.79 14.83
C TRP A 30 10.97 6.13 14.72
N LEU A 31 11.92 6.32 15.62
CA LEU A 31 12.91 7.38 15.54
C LEU A 31 14.24 6.77 15.08
N ASN A 32 14.97 7.46 14.22
CA ASN A 32 16.38 7.11 13.99
C ASN A 32 17.28 7.68 15.10
N ASP A 33 18.58 7.40 15.03
CA ASP A 33 19.58 7.88 16.01
C ASP A 33 19.61 9.42 16.14
N ASN A 34 19.19 10.13 15.09
CA ASN A 34 19.08 11.59 15.07
C ASN A 34 17.71 12.10 15.56
N ARG A 35 16.89 11.25 16.19
CA ARG A 35 15.53 11.55 16.65
C ARG A 35 14.60 12.05 15.54
N ARG A 36 14.86 11.66 14.29
CA ARG A 36 13.96 11.96 13.16
C ARG A 36 12.85 10.91 13.11
N PRO A 37 11.57 11.31 13.04
CA PRO A 37 10.46 10.39 12.94
C PRO A 37 10.39 9.77 11.54
N PHE A 38 10.09 8.48 11.50
CA PHE A 38 9.78 7.74 10.28
C PHE A 38 8.44 7.04 10.45
N LEU A 39 7.73 6.90 9.35
CA LEU A 39 6.51 6.11 9.25
C LEU A 39 6.63 5.21 8.02
N ALA A 40 6.55 3.91 8.22
CA ALA A 40 6.31 2.95 7.15
C ALA A 40 4.95 2.30 7.38
N MET A 41 4.12 2.26 6.36
CA MET A 41 2.86 1.54 6.37
C MET A 41 2.86 0.50 5.26
N THR A 42 2.63 -0.76 5.61
CA THR A 42 2.43 -1.83 4.63
C THR A 42 0.96 -2.17 4.59
N ALA A 43 0.31 -1.98 3.44
CA ALA A 43 -1.06 -2.46 3.22
C ALA A 43 -1.00 -3.82 2.51
N HIS A 44 -1.88 -4.74 2.91
CA HIS A 44 -2.05 -6.06 2.34
C HIS A 44 -3.51 -6.24 1.92
N TRP A 45 -3.74 -6.77 0.73
CA TRP A 45 -5.09 -7.03 0.23
C TRP A 45 -5.10 -8.22 -0.72
N ILE A 46 -6.27 -8.82 -0.91
CA ILE A 46 -6.48 -9.80 -1.96
C ILE A 46 -6.91 -9.07 -3.23
N SER A 47 -6.34 -9.45 -4.37
CA SER A 47 -6.79 -9.04 -5.71
C SER A 47 -7.31 -10.24 -6.47
N GLU A 48 -8.37 -10.07 -7.23
CA GLU A 48 -8.88 -11.10 -8.15
C GLU A 48 -8.38 -10.83 -9.57
N GLU A 49 -7.84 -11.85 -10.23
CA GLU A 49 -7.47 -11.77 -11.65
C GLU A 49 -8.72 -11.96 -12.53
N PRO A 50 -9.18 -10.94 -13.28
CA PRO A 50 -10.50 -10.97 -13.93
C PRO A 50 -10.67 -12.11 -14.95
N SER A 51 -9.58 -12.56 -15.59
CA SER A 51 -9.63 -13.61 -16.61
C SER A 51 -9.71 -15.02 -16.04
N THR A 52 -9.28 -15.23 -14.79
CA THR A 52 -9.15 -16.57 -14.20
C THR A 52 -9.93 -16.74 -12.89
N GLY A 53 -10.36 -15.64 -12.27
CA GLY A 53 -10.94 -15.64 -10.92
C GLY A 53 -9.91 -15.96 -9.83
N THR A 54 -8.62 -16.02 -10.17
CA THR A 54 -7.56 -16.38 -9.21
C THR A 54 -7.38 -15.26 -8.20
N LEU A 55 -7.44 -15.62 -6.92
CA LEU A 55 -7.14 -14.70 -5.82
C LEU A 55 -5.62 -14.65 -5.58
N LYS A 56 -5.06 -13.44 -5.52
CA LYS A 56 -3.65 -13.17 -5.27
C LYS A 56 -3.51 -12.23 -4.09
N LEU A 57 -2.62 -12.55 -3.15
CA LEU A 57 -2.22 -11.62 -2.10
C LEU A 57 -1.27 -10.57 -2.69
N LYS A 58 -1.62 -9.29 -2.53
CA LYS A 58 -0.78 -8.14 -2.89
C LYS A 58 -0.42 -7.33 -1.65
N SER A 59 0.68 -6.60 -1.73
CA SER A 59 1.08 -5.64 -0.72
C SER A 59 1.76 -4.41 -1.32
N VAL A 60 1.72 -3.31 -0.57
CA VAL A 60 2.41 -2.06 -0.91
C VAL A 60 3.02 -1.44 0.34
N LEU A 61 4.23 -0.90 0.18
CA LEU A 61 4.91 -0.09 1.20
C LEU A 61 4.74 1.40 0.90
N LEU A 62 4.19 2.12 1.87
CA LEU A 62 4.09 3.58 1.88
C LEU A 62 5.00 4.11 2.99
N ALA A 63 6.14 4.68 2.61
CA ALA A 63 7.16 5.17 3.55
C ALA A 63 7.31 6.70 3.50
N PHE A 64 7.39 7.31 4.68
CA PHE A 64 7.57 8.75 4.89
C PHE A 64 8.77 8.99 5.81
N HIS A 65 9.57 10.01 5.49
CA HIS A 65 10.81 10.39 6.18
C HIS A 65 10.96 11.91 6.24
#